data_AF-X1T1L8-F1
#
_entry.id   AF-X1T1L8-F1
#
_cell.length_a   1.000
_cell.length_b   1.000
_cell.length_c   1.000
_cell.angle_alpha   90.00
_cell.angle_beta   90.00
_cell.angle_gamma   90.00
#
_symmetry.space_group_name_H-M   'P 1'
#
loop_
_entity.id
_entity.type
_entity.pdbx_description
1 polymer ?
#
loop_
_entity_poly.entity_id
_entity_poly.type
_entity_poly.pdbx_seq_one_letter_code
_entity_poly.pdbx_strand_id
1 'polypeptide(L)'
;MNGRDYTIKLNGFEVGFFTGVIMELDDGKQQELKPVWDQLIALKRQFEEEAGVTKEVLPGGMLKLTDKHGNVIIRAPYPFEVEGKKEELL
;
A
#
# COMPACT_ATOMS: atom_id res chain seq x y z
N MET A 1 -11.07 -15.65 -23.37
CA MET A 1 -11.85 -15.48 -22.13
C MET A 1 -12.76 -14.28 -22.31
N ASN A 2 -14.08 -14.44 -22.17
CA ASN A 2 -15.02 -13.32 -22.12
C ASN A 2 -15.07 -12.81 -20.68
N GLY A 3 -14.09 -12.00 -20.27
CA GLY A 3 -14.10 -11.33 -18.97
C GLY A 3 -15.18 -10.26 -18.94
N ARG A 4 -16.04 -10.27 -17.92
CA ARG A 4 -16.89 -9.13 -17.60
C ARG A 4 -16.11 -8.23 -16.64
N ASP A 5 -16.06 -6.95 -16.94
CA ASP A 5 -15.44 -5.97 -16.04
C ASP A 5 -16.39 -5.68 -14.88
N TYR A 6 -15.89 -5.82 -13.65
CA TYR A 6 -16.61 -5.51 -12.43
C TYR A 6 -15.86 -4.42 -11.67
N THR A 7 -16.48 -3.25 -11.50
CA THR A 7 -15.94 -2.20 -10.64
C THR A 7 -16.31 -2.50 -9.18
N ILE A 8 -15.30 -2.67 -8.33
CA ILE A 8 -15.47 -2.76 -6.88
C ILE A 8 -15.13 -1.40 -6.27
N LYS A 9 -15.99 -0.90 -5.38
CA LYS A 9 -15.71 0.29 -4.59
C LYS A 9 -15.23 -0.16 -3.22
N LEU A 10 -14.06 0.32 -2.83
CA LEU A 10 -13.45 0.03 -1.53
C LEU A 10 -13.24 1.33 -0.79
N ASN A 11 -13.35 1.31 0.54
CA ASN A 11 -12.86 2.38 1.40
C ASN A 11 -11.41 2.11 1.84
N GLY A 12 -10.79 3.08 2.53
CA GLY A 12 -9.39 2.95 2.97
C GLY A 12 -9.13 1.75 3.90
N PHE A 13 -10.09 1.38 4.74
CA PHE A 13 -9.98 0.21 5.62
C PHE A 13 -10.00 -1.09 4.81
N GLU A 14 -10.94 -1.22 3.87
CA GLU A 14 -11.07 -2.42 3.02
C GLU A 14 -9.85 -2.61 2.12
N VAL A 15 -9.27 -1.52 1.58
CA VAL A 15 -7.99 -1.59 0.85
C VAL A 15 -6.87 -2.11 1.74
N GLY A 16 -6.77 -1.60 2.98
CA GLY A 16 -5.80 -2.10 3.96
C GLY A 16 -5.99 -3.58 4.29
N PHE A 17 -7.24 -4.02 4.46
CA PHE A 17 -7.56 -5.43 4.73
C PHE A 17 -7.14 -6.33 3.56
N PHE A 18 -7.56 -6.02 2.33
CA PHE A 18 -7.24 -6.86 1.18
C PHE A 18 -5.76 -6.89 0.84
N THR A 19 -5.05 -5.76 1.00
CA THR A 19 -3.58 -5.74 0.85
C THR A 19 -2.91 -6.65 1.88
N GLY A 20 -3.32 -6.59 3.15
CA GLY A 20 -2.84 -7.50 4.18
C GLY A 20 -3.10 -8.97 3.86
N VAL A 21 -4.31 -9.31 3.40
CA VAL A 21 -4.65 -10.68 3.01
C VAL A 21 -3.76 -11.20 1.87
N ILE A 22 -3.53 -10.39 0.82
CA ILE A 22 -2.69 -10.80 -0.31
C ILE A 22 -1.23 -11.03 0.14
N MET A 23 -0.70 -10.19 1.04
CA MET A 23 0.67 -10.34 1.56
C MET A 23 0.92 -11.65 2.31
N GLU A 24 -0.13 -12.25 2.88
CA GLU A 24 -0.04 -13.51 3.63
C GLU A 24 -0.22 -14.75 2.72
N LEU A 25 -0.50 -14.56 1.42
CA LEU A 25 -0.60 -15.65 0.46
C LEU A 25 0.79 -16.16 0.04
N ASP A 26 0.84 -17.39 -0.46
CA ASP A 26 2.04 -17.92 -1.11
C ASP A 26 2.39 -17.16 -2.41
N ASP A 27 3.67 -17.21 -2.80
CA ASP A 27 4.21 -16.48 -3.95
C ASP A 27 3.43 -16.74 -5.25
N GLY A 28 2.96 -17.98 -5.46
CA GLY A 28 2.18 -18.35 -6.64
C GLY A 28 0.87 -17.57 -6.71
N LYS A 29 0.12 -17.55 -5.60
CA LYS A 29 -1.13 -16.77 -5.52
C LYS A 29 -0.90 -15.26 -5.54
N GLN A 30 0.19 -14.77 -4.93
CA GLN A 30 0.54 -13.35 -5.02
C GLN A 30 0.78 -12.95 -6.49
N GLN A 31 1.47 -13.79 -7.26
CA GLN A 31 1.72 -13.55 -8.67
C GLN A 31 0.44 -13.58 -9.50
N GLU A 32 -0.47 -14.54 -9.25
CA GLU A 32 -1.78 -14.60 -9.91
C GLU A 32 -2.63 -13.35 -9.63
N LEU A 33 -2.55 -12.81 -8.42
CA LEU A 33 -3.31 -11.63 -7.98
C LEU A 33 -2.60 -10.30 -8.25
N LYS A 34 -1.44 -10.29 -8.92
CA LYS A 34 -0.68 -9.06 -9.20
C LYS A 34 -1.55 -7.94 -9.81
N PRO A 35 -2.46 -8.18 -10.77
CA PRO A 35 -3.29 -7.11 -11.32
C PRO A 35 -4.27 -6.49 -10.30
N VAL A 36 -4.73 -7.28 -9.33
CA VAL A 36 -5.58 -6.80 -8.23
C VAL A 36 -4.73 -6.03 -7.22
N TRP A 37 -3.55 -6.55 -6.90
CA TRP A 37 -2.57 -5.88 -6.06
C TRP A 37 -2.22 -4.48 -6.56
N ASP A 38 -1.88 -4.35 -7.84
CA ASP A 38 -1.51 -3.07 -8.45
C ASP A 38 -2.66 -2.02 -8.32
N GLN A 39 -3.92 -2.46 -8.48
CA GLN A 39 -5.10 -1.61 -8.28
C GLN A 39 -5.28 -1.18 -6.81
N LEU A 40 -5.06 -2.10 -5.87
CA LEU A 40 -5.15 -1.79 -4.44
C LEU A 40 -4.06 -0.80 -4.01
N ILE A 41 -2.83 -0.93 -4.52
CA ILE A 41 -1.75 0.02 -4.25
C ILE A 41 -2.06 1.40 -4.85
N ALA A 42 -2.68 1.47 -6.03
CA ALA A 42 -3.13 2.72 -6.61
C ALA A 42 -4.21 3.40 -5.73
N LEU A 43 -5.23 2.64 -5.29
CA LEU A 43 -6.26 3.15 -4.39
C LEU A 43 -5.70 3.60 -3.04
N LYS A 44 -4.73 2.86 -2.47
CA LYS A 44 -4.05 3.25 -1.24
C LYS A 44 -3.37 4.61 -1.38
N ARG A 45 -2.64 4.84 -2.48
CA ARG A 45 -1.97 6.13 -2.75
C ARG A 45 -2.99 7.26 -2.87
N GLN A 46 -4.09 7.03 -3.59
CA GLN A 46 -5.18 8.00 -3.69
C GLN A 46 -5.75 8.36 -2.30
N PHE A 47 -6.02 7.37 -1.44
CA PHE A 47 -6.51 7.65 -0.09
C PHE A 47 -5.50 8.39 0.78
N GLU A 48 -4.21 8.08 0.65
CA GLU A 48 -3.15 8.82 1.34
C GLU A 48 -3.10 10.28 0.88
N GLU A 49 -3.21 10.55 -0.42
CA GLU A 49 -3.26 11.90 -0.98
C GLU A 49 -4.49 12.68 -0.48
N GLU A 50 -5.69 12.08 -0.53
CA GLU A 50 -6.94 12.70 -0.05
C GLU A 50 -6.93 12.98 1.47
N ALA A 51 -6.24 12.13 2.23
CA ALA A 51 -6.03 12.30 3.66
C ALA A 51 -4.89 13.28 4.00
N GLY A 52 -4.14 13.76 3.00
CA GLY A 52 -2.99 14.64 3.19
C GLY A 52 -1.86 13.95 3.96
N VAL A 53 -1.66 12.65 3.73
CA VAL A 53 -0.62 11.86 4.39
C VAL A 53 0.75 12.22 3.83
N THR A 54 1.66 12.61 4.72
CA THR A 54 3.09 12.77 4.44
C THR A 54 3.87 11.58 4.97
N LYS A 55 5.00 11.27 4.35
CA LYS A 55 5.85 10.12 4.69
C LYS A 55 7.29 10.55 4.88
N GLU A 56 7.87 10.16 6.01
CA GLU A 56 9.26 10.42 6.38
C GLU A 56 9.93 9.10 6.75
N VAL A 57 11.11 8.82 6.19
CA VAL A 57 11.94 7.69 6.62
C VAL A 57 12.82 8.16 7.76
N LEU A 58 12.66 7.57 8.92
CA LEU A 58 13.43 7.87 10.13
C LEU A 58 14.76 7.11 10.15
N PRO A 59 15.73 7.56 10.96
CA PRO A 59 16.91 6.77 11.28
C PRO A 59 16.52 5.36 11.76
N GLY A 60 17.13 4.33 11.18
CA GLY A 60 16.75 2.94 11.41
C GLY A 60 15.70 2.38 10.44
N GLY A 61 15.29 3.16 9.42
CA GLY A 61 14.45 2.69 8.32
C GLY A 61 12.96 2.62 8.64
N MET A 62 12.53 3.14 9.80
CA MET A 62 11.12 3.22 10.17
C MET A 62 10.40 4.27 9.31
N LEU A 63 9.18 3.98 8.92
CA LEU A 63 8.31 4.91 8.20
C LEU A 63 7.42 5.65 9.19
N LYS A 64 7.53 6.97 9.20
CA LYS A 64 6.61 7.87 9.90
C LYS A 64 5.61 8.42 8.89
N LEU A 65 4.34 8.20 9.17
CA LEU A 65 3.21 8.74 8.41
C LEU A 65 2.52 9.80 9.27
N THR A 66 2.22 10.95 8.68
CA THR A 66 1.49 12.05 9.36
C THR A 66 0.36 12.52 8.47
N ASP A 67 -0.88 12.51 8.97
CA ASP A 67 -2.04 12.98 8.23
C ASP A 67 -2.26 14.50 8.38
N LYS A 68 -3.23 15.04 7.63
CA LYS A 68 -3.59 16.47 7.69
C LYS A 68 -4.12 16.96 9.04
N HIS A 69 -4.48 16.05 9.93
CA HIS A 69 -4.96 16.35 11.29
C HIS A 69 -3.84 16.26 12.34
N GLY A 70 -2.62 15.91 11.92
CA GLY A 70 -1.47 15.74 12.80
C GLY A 70 -1.44 14.38 13.50
N ASN A 71 -2.28 13.42 13.11
CA ASN A 71 -2.18 12.06 13.61
C ASN A 71 -0.92 11.39 13.05
N VAL A 72 -0.17 10.70 13.92
CA VAL A 72 1.11 10.11 13.57
C VAL A 72 1.10 8.60 13.79
N ILE A 73 1.60 7.86 12.81
CA ILE A 73 1.92 6.43 12.91
C ILE A 73 3.39 6.23 12.58
N ILE A 74 4.10 5.47 13.40
CA ILE A 74 5.49 5.06 13.16
C ILE A 74 5.53 3.55 13.13
N ARG A 75 5.99 2.96 12.01
CA ARG A 75 6.10 1.51 11.84
C ARG A 75 7.20 1.14 10.86
N ALA A 76 7.57 -0.15 10.81
CA ALA A 76 8.38 -0.66 9.72
C ALA A 76 7.65 -0.47 8.38
N PRO A 77 8.37 -0.17 7.28
CA PRO A 77 7.76 -0.08 5.96
C PRO A 77 7.25 -1.46 5.52
N TYR A 78 6.15 -1.48 4.77
CA TYR A 78 5.75 -2.71 4.08
C TYR A 78 6.61 -2.92 2.84
N PRO A 79 6.78 -4.17 2.35
CA PRO A 79 7.65 -4.47 1.20
C PRO A 79 7.41 -3.57 -0.02
N PHE A 80 6.15 -3.26 -0.31
CA PHE A 80 5.75 -2.42 -1.45
C PHE A 80 5.95 -0.91 -1.24
N GLU A 81 6.27 -0.46 -0.04
CA GLU A 81 6.56 0.96 0.25
C GLU A 81 8.05 1.28 0.09
N VAL A 82 8.88 0.24 -0.03
CA VAL A 82 10.33 0.32 -0.27
C VAL A 82 10.74 -0.21 -1.64
N GLU A 83 9.88 -0.98 -2.32
CA GLU A 83 10.04 -1.29 -3.75
C GLU A 83 9.95 0.00 -4.58
N GLY A 84 11.13 0.51 -4.95
CA GLY A 84 11.31 1.78 -5.67
C GLY A 84 12.30 2.74 -5.02
N LYS A 85 12.78 2.46 -3.79
CA LYS A 85 13.77 3.29 -3.06
C LYS A 85 15.10 2.58 -2.75
N LYS A 86 15.41 1.49 -3.45
CA LYS A 86 16.69 0.78 -3.27
C LYS A 86 17.93 1.62 -3.66
N GLU A 87 17.75 2.73 -4.37
CA GLU A 87 18.85 3.58 -4.85
C GLU A 87 19.16 4.77 -3.94
N GLU A 88 18.36 5.07 -2.90
CA GLU A 88 18.58 6.20 -1.99
C GLU A 88 19.03 5.78 -0.57
N LEU A 89 19.34 4.50 -0.36
CA LEU A 89 19.74 3.94 0.94
C LEU A 89 21.14 3.29 0.92
N LEU A 90 21.96 3.60 -0.09
CA LEU A 90 23.40 3.32 -0.18
C LEU A 90 24.16 4.63 -0.37
#